data_AF-A0A9P6MEF7-F1
#
_entry.id   AF-A0A9P6MEF7-F1
#
_cell.length_a   1.000
_cell.length_b   1.000
_cell.length_c   1.000
_cell.angle_alpha   90.00
_cell.angle_beta   90.00
_cell.angle_gamma   90.00
#
_symmetry.space_group_name_H-M   'P 1'
#
loop_
_entity.id
_entity.type
_entity.pdbx_description
1 polymer ?
#
loop_
_entity_poly.entity_id
_entity_poly.type
_entity_poly.pdbx_seq_one_letter_code
_entity_poly.pdbx_strand_id
1 'polypeptide(L)'
;MKSTPKQTVKEAIWLMEEGLSTRETAQRLKISKTTAAKIRKDNKENMKVHKGGRPRKLGADTVEYLKTDMKRGLIRSGVEAQKEANKLVGQPVSVTTVRRRLREAGLIAKRIVKRP
;
A
#
# COMPACT_ATOMS: atom_id res chain seq x y z
N MET A 1 32.03 18.90 3.11
CA MET A 1 31.16 18.53 1.97
C MET A 1 30.82 19.79 1.20
N LYS A 2 30.95 19.80 -0.14
CA LYS A 2 30.46 20.93 -0.94
C LYS A 2 28.93 21.00 -0.83
N SER A 3 28.40 22.21 -0.65
CA SER A 3 26.96 22.44 -0.60
C SER A 3 26.33 22.02 -1.93
N THR A 4 25.14 21.41 -1.88
CA THR A 4 24.42 21.01 -3.10
C THR A 4 23.99 22.28 -3.84
N PRO A 5 24.16 22.39 -5.17
CA PRO A 5 23.74 23.59 -5.89
C PRO A 5 22.26 23.89 -5.65
N LYS A 6 21.92 25.18 -5.45
CA LYS A 6 20.54 25.61 -5.16
C LYS A 6 19.55 25.16 -6.24
N GLN A 7 20.00 25.08 -7.49
CA GLN A 7 19.19 24.61 -8.62
C GLN A 7 18.81 23.13 -8.49
N THR A 8 19.77 22.28 -8.13
CA THR A 8 19.54 20.84 -7.90
C THR A 8 18.58 20.61 -6.73
N VAL A 9 18.59 21.48 -5.71
CA VAL A 9 17.64 21.41 -4.60
C VAL A 9 16.22 21.73 -5.07
N LYS A 10 16.04 22.77 -5.90
CA LYS A 10 14.72 23.11 -6.46
C LYS A 10 14.17 21.99 -7.34
N GLU A 11 14.99 21.43 -8.22
CA GLU A 11 14.62 20.30 -9.07
C GLU A 11 14.25 19.06 -8.25
N ALA A 12 15.00 18.78 -7.17
CA ALA A 12 14.69 17.68 -6.27
C ALA A 12 13.35 17.87 -5.57
N ILE A 13 13.03 19.08 -5.13
CA ILE A 13 11.74 19.40 -4.49
C ILE A 13 10.61 19.17 -5.50
N TRP A 14 10.73 19.72 -6.71
CA TRP A 14 9.74 19.56 -7.77
C TRP A 14 9.47 18.09 -8.10
N LEU A 15 10.51 17.28 -8.27
CA LEU A 15 10.35 15.83 -8.52
C LEU A 15 9.69 15.09 -7.35
N MET A 16 9.95 15.49 -6.11
CA MET A 16 9.30 14.88 -4.93
C MET A 16 7.84 15.30 -4.79
N GLU A 17 7.49 16.52 -5.21
CA GLU A 17 6.09 16.99 -5.27
C GLU A 17 5.27 16.26 -6.33
N GLU A 18 5.89 15.95 -7.48
CA GLU A 18 5.31 15.07 -8.51
C GLU A 18 5.08 13.64 -8.00
N GLY A 19 5.70 13.26 -6.89
CA GLY A 19 5.47 11.99 -6.20
C GLY A 19 6.56 10.95 -6.40
N LEU A 20 7.70 11.31 -7.01
CA LEU A 20 8.83 10.39 -7.11
C LEU A 20 9.42 10.07 -5.73
N SER A 21 9.90 8.85 -5.57
CA SER A 21 10.57 8.42 -4.34
C SER A 21 11.94 9.07 -4.20
N THR A 22 12.43 9.22 -2.96
CA THR A 22 13.78 9.76 -2.71
C THR A 22 14.90 8.98 -3.39
N ARG A 23 14.67 7.70 -3.70
CA ARG A 23 15.61 6.85 -4.44
C ARG A 23 15.61 7.22 -5.92
N GLU A 24 14.45 7.38 -6.52
CA GLU A 24 14.31 7.75 -7.94
C GLU A 24 14.83 9.16 -8.18
N THR A 25 14.50 10.11 -7.29
CA THR A 25 15.04 11.47 -7.38
C THR A 25 16.57 11.49 -7.28
N ALA A 26 17.14 10.66 -6.39
CA ALA A 26 18.59 10.55 -6.25
C ALA A 26 19.25 9.98 -7.52
N GLN A 27 18.65 8.95 -8.13
CA GLN A 27 19.14 8.38 -9.38
C GLN A 27 19.03 9.38 -10.54
N ARG A 28 17.91 10.10 -10.66
CA ARG A 28 17.66 11.05 -11.75
C ARG A 28 18.58 12.26 -11.69
N LEU A 29 18.80 12.81 -10.49
CA LEU A 29 19.68 13.96 -10.26
C LEU A 29 21.13 13.58 -10.00
N LYS A 30 21.47 12.28 -10.04
CA LYS A 30 22.81 11.73 -9.74
C LYS A 30 23.39 12.25 -8.41
N ILE A 31 22.53 12.43 -7.42
CA ILE A 31 22.93 12.82 -6.06
C ILE A 31 22.91 11.62 -5.12
N SER A 32 23.62 11.74 -3.99
CA SER A 32 23.57 10.70 -2.98
C SER A 32 22.16 10.57 -2.39
N LYS A 33 21.77 9.35 -2.02
CA LYS A 33 20.48 9.08 -1.34
C LYS A 33 20.35 9.87 -0.04
N THR A 34 21.45 10.06 0.69
CA THR A 34 21.47 10.85 1.94
C THR A 34 21.23 12.33 1.66
N THR A 35 21.76 12.89 0.58
CA THR A 35 21.47 14.27 0.15
C THR A 35 19.99 14.44 -0.19
N ALA A 36 19.41 13.54 -0.99
CA ALA A 36 17.98 13.58 -1.31
C ALA A 36 17.10 13.45 -0.06
N ALA A 37 17.48 12.60 0.90
CA ALA A 37 16.78 12.44 2.15
C ALA A 37 16.84 13.68 3.05
N LYS A 38 17.97 14.41 3.08
CA LYS A 38 18.10 15.70 3.77
C LYS A 38 17.19 16.75 3.14
N ILE A 39 17.25 16.92 1.82
CA ILE A 39 16.37 17.86 1.09
C ILE A 39 14.90 17.59 1.41
N ARG A 40 14.48 16.32 1.40
CA ARG A 40 13.11 15.93 1.79
C ARG A 40 12.79 16.25 3.24
N LYS A 41 13.73 16.02 4.17
CA LYS A 41 13.54 16.28 5.60
C LYS A 41 13.37 17.79 5.86
N ASP A 42 14.14 18.60 5.18
CA ASP A 42 14.14 20.06 5.36
C ASP A 42 12.91 20.72 4.72
N ASN A 43 12.27 20.05 3.74
CA ASN A 43 11.09 20.54 3.01
C ASN A 43 9.83 19.67 3.27
N LYS A 44 9.78 18.97 4.41
CA LYS A 44 8.81 17.91 4.70
C LYS A 44 7.36 18.36 4.75
N GLU A 45 7.10 19.62 5.10
CA GLU A 45 5.75 20.15 5.31
C GLU A 45 4.93 20.21 4.01
N ASN A 46 5.59 20.36 2.85
CA ASN A 46 4.92 20.52 1.55
C ASN A 46 4.92 19.25 0.69
N MET A 47 5.50 18.14 1.16
CA MET A 47 5.71 16.96 0.31
C MET A 47 4.71 15.83 0.59
N LYS A 48 4.10 15.30 -0.47
CA LYS A 48 3.29 14.08 -0.40
C LYS A 48 4.12 12.94 0.18
N VAL A 49 3.60 12.30 1.23
CA VAL A 49 4.26 11.15 1.84
C VAL A 49 4.04 9.93 0.95
N HIS A 50 5.10 9.49 0.27
CA HIS A 50 5.08 8.19 -0.40
C HIS A 50 4.92 7.10 0.67
N LYS A 51 3.76 6.44 0.68
CA LYS A 51 3.50 5.26 1.53
C LYS A 51 4.32 4.10 0.96
N GLY A 52 5.60 4.08 1.28
CA GLY A 52 6.47 2.94 0.97
C GLY A 52 5.89 1.65 1.55
N GLY A 53 6.26 0.52 0.97
CA GLY A 53 5.83 -0.79 1.45
C GLY A 53 5.94 -1.86 0.36
N ARG A 54 5.96 -3.12 0.78
CA ARG A 54 5.86 -4.24 -0.15
C ARG A 54 4.44 -4.27 -0.74
N PRO A 55 4.28 -4.53 -2.06
CA PRO A 55 2.98 -4.79 -2.66
C PRO A 55 2.20 -5.83 -1.86
N ARG A 56 0.88 -5.67 -1.81
CA ARG A 56 0.00 -6.57 -1.08
C ARG A 56 0.01 -7.95 -1.75
N LYS A 57 -0.04 -9.02 -0.95
CA LYS A 57 -0.17 -10.39 -1.46
C LYS A 57 -1.52 -10.63 -2.16
N LEU A 58 -2.60 -10.06 -1.65
CA LEU A 58 -3.93 -10.16 -2.25
C LEU A 58 -4.23 -8.91 -3.09
N GLY A 59 -4.40 -9.10 -4.40
CA GLY A 59 -4.81 -8.06 -5.35
C GLY A 59 -6.23 -7.54 -5.08
N ALA A 60 -6.63 -6.46 -5.77
CA ALA A 60 -7.98 -5.92 -5.65
C ALA A 60 -9.03 -6.88 -6.26
N ASP A 61 -8.74 -7.41 -7.45
CA ASP A 61 -9.64 -8.29 -8.21
C ASP A 61 -9.98 -9.56 -7.44
N THR A 62 -8.98 -10.20 -6.84
CA THR A 62 -9.19 -11.39 -5.99
C THR A 62 -10.05 -11.06 -4.77
N VAL A 63 -9.89 -9.88 -4.17
CA VAL A 63 -10.71 -9.47 -3.02
C VAL A 63 -12.16 -9.26 -3.45
N GLU A 64 -12.38 -8.68 -4.63
CA GLU A 64 -13.70 -8.42 -5.18
C GLU A 64 -14.43 -9.72 -5.57
N TYR A 65 -13.70 -10.66 -6.17
CA TYR A 65 -14.17 -12.02 -6.43
C TYR A 65 -14.65 -12.69 -5.13
N LEU A 66 -13.79 -12.77 -4.11
CA LEU A 66 -14.13 -13.38 -2.82
C LEU A 66 -15.30 -12.67 -2.14
N LYS A 67 -15.36 -11.34 -2.22
CA LYS A 67 -16.47 -10.56 -1.67
C LYS A 67 -17.79 -10.90 -2.36
N THR A 68 -17.77 -11.08 -3.66
CA THR A 68 -18.95 -11.42 -4.46
C THR A 68 -19.45 -12.82 -4.13
N ASP A 69 -18.55 -13.80 -4.05
CA ASP A 69 -18.90 -15.18 -3.69
C ASP A 69 -19.42 -15.31 -2.26
N MET A 70 -18.87 -14.54 -1.31
CA MET A 70 -19.40 -14.46 0.04
C MET A 70 -20.79 -13.84 0.08
N LYS A 71 -21.04 -12.78 -0.71
CA LYS A 71 -22.37 -12.17 -0.81
C LYS A 71 -23.41 -13.11 -1.43
N ARG A 72 -22.98 -13.95 -2.36
CA ARG A 72 -23.81 -15.00 -2.99
C ARG A 72 -24.02 -16.22 -2.10
N GLY A 73 -23.36 -16.30 -0.94
CA GLY A 73 -23.46 -17.43 -0.02
C GLY A 73 -22.66 -18.68 -0.45
N LEU A 74 -21.81 -18.56 -1.48
CA LEU A 74 -20.94 -19.64 -1.96
C LEU A 74 -19.76 -19.87 -1.01
N ILE A 75 -19.28 -18.80 -0.37
CA ILE A 75 -18.24 -18.83 0.65
C ILE A 75 -18.84 -18.35 1.96
N ARG A 76 -18.77 -19.17 3.01
CA ARG A 76 -19.43 -18.92 4.29
C ARG A 76 -18.47 -18.46 5.37
N SER A 77 -17.18 -18.78 5.24
CA SER A 77 -16.19 -18.48 6.27
C SER A 77 -14.91 -17.86 5.73
N GLY A 78 -14.19 -17.15 6.60
CA GLY A 78 -12.87 -16.63 6.27
C GLY A 78 -11.82 -17.73 5.99
N VAL A 79 -12.05 -18.96 6.47
CA VAL A 79 -11.17 -20.11 6.20
C VAL A 79 -11.42 -20.64 4.78
N GLU A 80 -12.69 -20.76 4.37
CA GLU A 80 -13.04 -21.09 2.98
C GLU A 80 -12.54 -20.03 2.00
N ALA A 81 -12.74 -18.74 2.33
CA ALA A 81 -12.21 -17.63 1.54
C ALA A 81 -10.69 -17.70 1.37
N GLN A 82 -9.97 -18.20 2.37
CA GLN A 82 -8.52 -18.38 2.30
C GLN A 82 -8.11 -19.57 1.42
N LYS A 83 -8.85 -20.68 1.48
CA LYS A 83 -8.62 -21.80 0.57
C LYS A 83 -8.81 -21.37 -0.89
N GLU A 84 -9.89 -20.64 -1.19
CA GLU A 84 -10.14 -20.10 -2.52
C GLU A 84 -9.08 -19.06 -2.94
N ALA A 85 -8.71 -18.15 -2.03
CA ALA A 85 -7.64 -17.18 -2.29
C ALA A 85 -6.31 -17.85 -2.68
N ASN A 86 -5.93 -18.93 -2.01
CA ASN A 86 -4.68 -19.64 -2.30
C ASN A 86 -4.70 -20.32 -3.67
N LYS A 87 -5.86 -20.81 -4.13
CA LYS A 87 -6.02 -21.37 -5.48
C LYS A 87 -5.79 -20.31 -6.56
N LEU A 88 -6.26 -19.08 -6.31
CA LEU A 88 -6.18 -17.97 -7.27
C LEU A 88 -4.81 -17.28 -7.31
N VAL A 89 -4.17 -17.07 -6.16
CA VAL A 89 -3.00 -16.19 -6.03
C VAL A 89 -1.67 -16.94 -6.23
N GLY A 90 -1.68 -18.27 -6.27
CA GLY A 90 -0.47 -19.09 -6.47
C GLY A 90 0.57 -18.97 -5.35
N GLN A 91 0.27 -18.21 -4.29
CA GLN A 91 1.11 -18.01 -3.11
C GLN A 91 0.27 -18.19 -1.85
N PRO A 92 0.85 -18.75 -0.77
CA PRO A 92 0.12 -18.94 0.47
C PRO A 92 -0.20 -17.60 1.15
N VAL A 93 -1.49 -17.42 1.42
CA VAL A 93 -2.06 -16.28 2.16
C VAL A 93 -2.67 -16.77 3.47
N SER A 94 -2.44 -16.02 4.54
CA SER A 94 -3.04 -16.33 5.85
C SER A 94 -4.52 -15.93 5.91
N VAL A 95 -5.29 -16.64 6.71
CA VAL A 95 -6.72 -16.31 6.98
C VAL A 95 -6.85 -14.89 7.52
N THR A 96 -5.89 -14.45 8.35
CA THR A 96 -5.86 -13.07 8.90
C THR A 96 -5.71 -12.02 7.80
N THR A 97 -4.88 -12.29 6.79
CA THR A 97 -4.70 -11.39 5.64
C THR A 97 -5.98 -11.28 4.83
N VAL A 98 -6.65 -12.41 4.57
CA VAL A 98 -7.93 -12.45 3.86
C VAL A 98 -9.00 -11.67 4.62
N ARG A 99 -9.18 -11.95 5.92
CA ARG A 99 -10.14 -11.22 6.78
C ARG A 99 -9.90 -9.72 6.79
N ARG A 100 -8.64 -9.28 6.92
CA ARG A 100 -8.28 -7.85 6.88
C ARG A 100 -8.70 -7.22 5.56
N ARG A 101 -8.43 -7.88 4.43
CA ARG A 101 -8.75 -7.37 3.10
C ARG A 101 -10.25 -7.32 2.83
N LEU A 102 -10.99 -8.35 3.26
CA LEU A 102 -12.45 -8.35 3.17
C LEU A 102 -13.07 -7.22 4.03
N ARG A 103 -12.52 -6.98 5.23
CA ARG A 103 -12.93 -5.87 6.09
C ARG A 103 -12.68 -4.51 5.43
N GLU A 104 -11.49 -4.31 4.85
CA GLU A 104 -11.16 -3.11 4.05
C GLU A 104 -12.10 -2.95 2.85
N ALA A 105 -12.60 -4.04 2.28
CA ALA A 105 -13.57 -4.04 1.17
C ALA A 105 -15.04 -3.90 1.63
N GLY A 106 -15.29 -3.69 2.93
CA GLY A 106 -16.61 -3.45 3.50
C GLY A 106 -17.38 -4.70 3.96
N LEU A 107 -16.79 -5.90 3.89
CA LEU A 107 -17.36 -7.10 4.50
C LEU A 107 -17.02 -7.14 5.99
N ILE A 108 -17.87 -6.49 6.78
CA ILE A 108 -17.75 -6.42 8.23
C ILE A 108 -18.86 -7.30 8.83
N ALA A 109 -18.47 -8.24 9.69
CA ALA A 109 -19.44 -9.01 10.46
C ALA A 109 -20.23 -8.07 11.38
N LYS A 110 -21.55 -8.03 11.22
CA LYS A 110 -22.43 -7.34 12.16
C LYS A 110 -22.64 -8.23 13.39
N ARG A 111 -22.43 -7.68 14.58
CA ARG A 111 -22.80 -8.36 15.83
C ARG A 111 -24.31 -8.45 15.90
N ILE A 112 -24.86 -9.65 15.99
CA ILE A 112 -26.28 -9.85 16.24
C ILE A 112 -26.53 -9.47 17.71
N VAL A 113 -27.34 -8.44 17.94
CA VAL A 113 -27.82 -8.08 19.27
C VAL A 113 -29.02 -8.99 19.56
N LYS A 114 -28.93 -9.81 20.61
CA LYS A 114 -30.09 -10.59 21.07
C LYS A 114 -31.15 -9.61 21.60
N ARG A 115 -32.41 -9.85 21.27
CA ARG A 115 -33.54 -9.09 21.84
C ARG A 115 -33.49 -9.29 23.37
N PRO A 116 -33.64 -8.21 24.17
CA PRO A 116 -33.58 -8.30 25.64
C PRO A 116 -34.63 -9.26 26.19
#